data_AF-A0A7K9DB67-F1
#
_entry.id   AF-A0A7K9DB67-F1
#
_cell.length_a   1.000
_cell.length_b   1.000
_cell.length_c   1.000
_cell.angle_alpha   90.00
_cell.angle_beta   90.00
_cell.angle_gamma   90.00
#
_symmetry.space_group_name_H-M   'P 1'
#
loop_
_entity.id
_entity.type
_entity.pdbx_description
1 polymer ?
#
loop_
_entity_poly.entity_id
_entity_poly.type
_entity_poly.pdbx_seq_one_letter_code
_entity_poly.pdbx_strand_id
1 'polypeptide(L)' 'LQEGFTTRHPDGTFRAGGSITLISGGPVTALVDTGGPWDHRRLLRLLATQGLSPDHVTHLVCTHGHSDHVGNINLFRG' A
#
# COMPACT_ATOMS: atom_id res chain seq x y z
N LEU A 1 -2.68 -1.50 -6.62
CA LEU A 1 -3.76 -1.57 -5.60
C LEU A 1 -4.39 -0.21 -5.34
N GLN A 2 -3.59 0.83 -5.13
CA GLN A 2 -4.04 2.21 -5.01
C GLN A 2 -3.29 3.07 -6.01
N GLU A 3 -4.01 3.86 -6.79
CA GLU A 3 -3.41 4.95 -7.55
C GLU A 3 -3.11 6.13 -6.61
N GLY A 4 -1.95 6.75 -6.82
CA GLY A 4 -1.61 7.98 -6.12
C GLY A 4 -2.51 9.12 -6.58
N PHE A 5 -2.82 10.04 -5.68
CA PHE A 5 -3.70 11.15 -5.99
C PHE A 5 -3.31 12.42 -5.25
N THR A 6 -3.77 13.54 -5.79
CA THR A 6 -3.80 14.84 -5.14
C THR A 6 -5.11 15.52 -5.48
N THR A 7 -5.77 16.10 -4.48
CA THR A 7 -7.04 16.80 -4.63
C THR A 7 -6.97 18.08 -3.80
N ARG A 8 -7.17 19.21 -4.47
CA ARG A 8 -7.23 20.52 -3.82
C ARG A 8 -8.59 20.73 -3.17
N HIS A 9 -8.61 21.27 -1.96
CA HIS A 9 -9.82 21.71 -1.26
C HIS A 9 -10.06 23.22 -1.44
N PRO A 10 -11.32 23.70 -1.30
CA PRO A 10 -11.66 25.12 -1.43
C PRO A 10 -10.96 26.03 -0.40
N ASP A 11 -10.64 25.51 0.77
CA ASP A 11 -9.92 26.22 1.84
C ASP A 11 -8.41 26.40 1.57
N GLY A 12 -7.94 25.93 0.41
CA GLY A 12 -6.55 26.02 0.01
C GLY A 12 -5.69 24.83 0.42
N THR A 13 -6.21 23.90 1.23
CA THR A 13 -5.51 22.68 1.62
C THR A 13 -5.52 21.63 0.49
N PHE A 14 -4.72 20.58 0.65
CA PHE A 14 -4.67 19.45 -0.27
C PHE A 14 -4.86 18.16 0.51
N ARG A 15 -5.62 17.24 -0.09
CA ARG A 15 -5.61 15.84 0.27
C ARG A 15 -4.81 15.09 -0.76
N ALA A 16 -3.77 14.40 -0.31
CA ALA A 16 -2.94 13.56 -1.16
C ALA A 16 -2.79 12.17 -0.55
N GLY A 17 -2.46 11.21 -1.39
CA GLY A 17 -2.08 9.87 -0.97
C GLY A 17 -1.16 9.23 -2.00
N GLY A 18 -0.16 8.49 -1.52
CA GLY A 18 0.76 7.74 -2.37
C GLY A 18 0.07 6.57 -3.08
N SER A 19 0.76 5.96 -4.04
CA SER A 19 0.32 4.71 -4.63
C SER A 19 0.65 3.52 -3.73
N ILE A 20 -0.08 2.41 -3.93
CA ILE A 20 0.30 1.09 -3.43
C ILE A 20 0.25 0.17 -4.65
N THR A 21 1.40 -0.34 -5.07
CA THR A 21 1.51 -1.09 -6.33
C THR A 21 1.75 -2.56 -6.04
N LEU A 22 0.98 -3.43 -6.69
CA LEU A 22 1.21 -4.88 -6.67
C LEU A 22 1.96 -5.25 -7.95
N ILE A 23 3.06 -5.98 -7.81
CA ILE A 23 3.83 -6.55 -8.91
C ILE A 23 3.81 -8.07 -8.72
N SER A 24 3.27 -8.80 -9.70
CA SER A 24 3.15 -10.27 -9.63
C SER A 24 3.67 -10.94 -10.90
N GLY A 25 4.49 -11.97 -10.73
CA GLY A 25 5.00 -12.80 -11.83
C GLY A 25 5.94 -13.89 -11.34
N GLY A 26 5.73 -15.13 -11.79
CA GLY A 26 6.51 -16.28 -11.33
C GLY A 26 6.42 -16.45 -9.79
N PRO A 27 7.54 -16.63 -9.08
CA PRO A 27 7.54 -16.74 -7.60
C PRO A 27 7.40 -15.39 -6.88
N VAL A 28 7.33 -14.27 -7.62
CA VAL A 28 7.32 -12.93 -7.04
C VAL A 28 5.89 -12.43 -6.91
N THR A 29 5.54 -12.03 -5.69
CA THR A 29 4.37 -11.21 -5.37
C THR A 29 4.87 -10.09 -4.47
N ALA A 30 5.14 -8.93 -5.05
CA ALA A 30 5.75 -7.80 -4.37
C ALA A 30 4.75 -6.65 -4.20
N LEU A 31 4.80 -5.99 -3.05
CA LEU A 31 4.16 -4.69 -2.85
C LEU A 31 5.20 -3.58 -2.84
N VAL A 32 4.95 -2.53 -3.62
CA VAL A 32 5.67 -1.25 -3.50
C VAL A 32 4.80 -0.34 -2.62
N ASP A 33 5.37 0.02 -1.46
CA ASP A 33 4.72 0.71 -0.35
C ASP A 33 3.48 -0.01 0.22
N THR A 34 3.02 0.47 1.38
CA THR A 34 1.92 -0.14 2.17
C THR A 34 0.91 0.90 2.66
N GLY A 35 1.00 2.15 2.19
CA GLY A 35 0.15 3.25 2.61
C GLY A 35 0.36 3.66 4.06
N GLY A 36 -0.54 4.50 4.57
CA GLY A 36 -0.51 4.98 5.95
C GLY A 36 -1.12 3.99 6.95
N PRO A 37 -0.85 4.12 8.26
CA PRO A 37 -1.39 3.21 9.28
C PRO A 37 -2.93 3.18 9.33
N TRP A 38 -3.58 4.25 8.87
CA TRP A 38 -5.04 4.33 8.71
C TRP A 38 -5.60 3.44 7.58
N ASP A 39 -4.75 2.99 6.64
CA ASP A 39 -5.15 2.16 5.51
C ASP A 39 -5.21 0.65 5.82
N HIS A 40 -4.87 0.21 7.04
CA HIS A 40 -4.77 -1.21 7.43
C HIS A 40 -5.89 -2.11 6.85
N ARG A 41 -7.16 -1.82 7.19
CA ARG A 41 -8.29 -2.63 6.73
C ARG A 41 -8.51 -2.53 5.22
N ARG A 42 -8.18 -1.39 4.63
CA ARG A 42 -8.34 -1.15 3.19
C ARG A 42 -7.29 -1.91 2.39
N LEU A 43 -6.03 -1.90 2.83
CA LEU A 43 -4.95 -2.68 2.21
C LEU A 43 -5.27 -4.19 2.21
N LEU A 44 -5.73 -4.73 3.34
CA LEU A 44 -6.14 -6.14 3.42
C LEU A 44 -7.27 -6.48 2.44
N ARG A 45 -8.29 -5.61 2.33
CA ARG A 45 -9.37 -5.79 1.35
C ARG A 45 -8.84 -5.74 -0.09
N LEU A 46 -7.98 -4.78 -0.40
CA LEU A 46 -7.40 -4.66 -1.75
C LEU A 46 -6.59 -5.91 -2.12
N LEU A 47 -5.77 -6.44 -1.22
CA LEU A 47 -5.09 -7.72 -1.43
C LEU A 47 -6.08 -8.87 -1.65
N ALA A 48 -7.12 -8.97 -0.82
CA ALA A 48 -8.13 -10.00 -0.96
C ALA A 48 -8.88 -9.92 -2.31
N THR A 49 -9.10 -8.72 -2.87
CA THR A 49 -9.68 -8.58 -4.22
C THR A 49 -8.80 -9.15 -5.33
N GLN A 50 -7.49 -9.31 -5.06
CA GLN A 50 -6.53 -9.96 -5.95
C GLN A 50 -6.36 -11.45 -5.61
N GLY A 51 -7.14 -12.00 -4.67
CA GLY A 51 -7.00 -13.37 -4.19
C GLY A 51 -5.81 -13.59 -3.25
N LEU A 52 -5.25 -12.52 -2.66
CA LEU A 52 -4.05 -12.57 -1.84
C LEU A 52 -4.35 -12.27 -0.36
N SER A 53 -3.63 -12.93 0.54
CA SER A 53 -3.44 -12.53 1.94
C SER A 53 -2.02 -11.96 2.13
N PRO A 54 -1.71 -11.29 3.26
CA PRO A 54 -0.35 -10.83 3.54
C PRO A 54 0.73 -11.91 3.41
N ASP A 55 0.44 -13.15 3.81
CA ASP A 55 1.37 -14.28 3.76
C ASP A 55 1.77 -14.69 2.33
N HIS A 56 1.02 -14.24 1.31
CA HIS A 56 1.36 -14.47 -0.09
C HIS A 56 2.35 -13.43 -0.64
N VAL A 57 2.53 -12.30 0.05
CA VAL A 57 3.44 -11.24 -0.40
C VAL A 57 4.87 -11.64 -0.04
N THR A 58 5.67 -11.90 -1.07
CA THR A 58 7.05 -12.38 -0.91
C THR A 58 8.05 -11.24 -0.68
N HIS A 59 7.74 -10.03 -1.15
CA HIS A 59 8.62 -8.88 -1.03
C HIS A 59 7.85 -7.60 -0.69
N LEU A 60 8.42 -6.78 0.18
CA LEU A 60 8.04 -5.38 0.35
C LEU A 60 9.16 -4.48 -0.17
N VAL A 61 8.81 -3.56 -1.06
CA VAL A 61 9.70 -2.49 -1.51
C VAL A 61 9.18 -1.19 -0.92
N CYS A 62 9.84 -0.71 0.13
CA CYS A 62 9.53 0.58 0.73
C CYS A 62 10.33 1.65 0.00
N THR A 63 9.64 2.63 -0.61
CA THR A 63 10.32 3.73 -1.31
C THR A 63 11.15 4.56 -0.34
N HIS A 64 10.64 4.79 0.88
CA HIS A 64 11.32 5.40 2.02
C HIS A 64 10.51 5.18 3.31
N GLY A 65 11.02 5.64 4.46
CA GLY A 65 10.49 5.33 5.79
C GLY A 65 9.39 6.25 6.35
N HIS A 66 8.75 7.10 5.54
CA HIS A 66 7.67 7.94 6.05
C HIS A 66 6.39 7.13 6.30
N SER A 67 5.63 7.55 7.32
CA SER A 67 4.48 6.78 7.84
C SER A 67 3.40 6.51 6.81
N ASP A 68 3.25 7.36 5.81
CA ASP A 68 2.29 7.23 4.71
C ASP A 68 2.73 6.26 3.60
N HIS A 69 3.96 5.74 3.68
CA HIS A 69 4.50 4.71 2.79
C HIS A 69 4.67 3.36 3.50
N VAL A 70 5.10 3.36 4.76
CA VAL A 70 5.43 2.14 5.53
C VAL A 70 4.44 1.84 6.65
N GLY A 71 3.27 2.48 6.64
CA GLY A 71 2.32 2.45 7.75
C GLY A 71 1.74 1.08 8.09
N ASN A 72 1.84 0.10 7.19
CA ASN A 72 1.29 -1.24 7.39
C ASN A 72 2.31 -2.37 7.18
N ILE A 73 3.61 -2.10 7.25
CA ILE A 73 4.63 -3.15 7.12
C ILE A 73 4.45 -4.26 8.17
N ASN A 74 3.86 -3.94 9.33
CA ASN A 74 3.57 -4.88 10.41
C ASN A 74 2.57 -6.00 10.03
N LEU A 75 1.82 -5.84 8.93
CA LEU A 75 0.90 -6.84 8.41
C LEU A 75 1.62 -8.03 7.75
N PHE A 76 2.85 -7.81 7.28
CA PHE A 76 3.59 -8.77 6.49
C PHE A 76 4.67 -9.38 7.38
N ARG A 77 4.39 -10.58 7.87
CA ARG A 77 5.31 -11.36 8.67
C ARG A 77 5.73 -12.56 7.83
N GLY A 78 7.04 -12.77 7.70
CA GLY A 78 7.59 -14.00 7.13
C GLY A 78 7.48 -15.16 8.11
#